data_AF-A0A4R2L9Y2-F1
#
_entry.id   AF-A0A4R2L9Y2-F1
#
_cell.length_a   1.000
_cell.length_b   1.000
_cell.length_c   1.000
_cell.angle_alpha   90.00
_cell.angle_beta   90.00
_cell.angle_gamma   90.00
#
_symmetry.space_group_name_H-M   'P 1'
#
loop_
_entity.id
_entity.type
_entity.pdbx_description
1 polymer ?
#
loop_
_entity_poly.entity_id
_entity_poly.type
_entity_poly.pdbx_seq_one_letter_code
_entity_poly.pdbx_strand_id
1 'polypeptide(L)' 'MNPQTAWLASVPWLPWVLLVAGVLNLAFAWRLKRLLARHPDAATGVLRAVPALTLICAGVALAVGVGLLLLR' A
#
# COMPACT_ATOMS: atom_id res chain seq x y z
N MET A 1 18.59 7.02 21.63
CA MET A 1 17.99 7.26 20.31
C MET A 1 18.97 6.79 19.24
N ASN A 2 18.56 5.90 18.34
CA ASN A 2 19.42 5.38 17.28
C ASN A 2 19.53 6.45 16.16
N PRO A 3 20.74 6.92 15.77
CA PRO A 3 20.88 7.96 14.74
C PRO A 3 20.25 7.58 13.40
N GLN A 4 20.13 6.28 13.11
CA GLN A 4 19.47 5.77 11.91
C GLN A 4 17.95 5.96 11.88
N THR A 5 17.29 6.29 13.01
CA THR A 5 15.85 6.60 13.04
C THR A 5 15.57 8.09 13.22
N ALA A 6 16.58 8.91 13.48
CA ALA A 6 16.43 10.35 13.67
C ALA A 6 15.97 11.08 12.39
N TRP A 7 16.36 10.57 11.20
CA TRP A 7 15.90 11.14 9.93
C TRP A 7 14.43 10.77 9.62
N LEU A 8 13.90 9.65 10.14
CA LEU A 8 12.47 9.34 10.01
C LEU A 8 11.62 10.33 10.83
N ALA A 9 12.14 10.80 11.97
CA ALA A 9 11.50 11.83 12.77
C ALA A 9 11.51 13.22 12.09
N SER A 10 12.53 13.54 11.28
CA SER A 10 12.64 14.81 10.56
C SER A 10 11.70 14.94 9.36
N VAL A 11 11.02 13.86 8.95
CA VAL A 11 10.05 13.86 7.86
C VAL A 11 8.63 13.63 8.41
N PRO A 12 7.97 14.66 8.98
CA PRO A 12 6.65 14.54 9.62
C PRO A 12 5.52 14.09 8.68
N TRP A 13 5.68 14.29 7.38
CA TRP A 13 4.67 13.95 6.38
C TRP A 13 4.79 12.51 5.85
N LEU A 14 5.90 11.82 6.13
CA LEU A 14 6.15 10.45 5.65
C LEU A 14 5.06 9.44 6.06
N PRO A 15 4.58 9.42 7.32
CA PRO A 15 3.54 8.48 7.73
C PRO A 15 2.22 8.71 6.98
N TRP A 16 1.88 9.97 6.73
CA TRP A 16 0.69 10.37 5.99
C TRP A 16 0.76 9.95 4.52
N VAL A 17 1.92 10.09 3.88
CA VAL A 17 2.12 9.64 2.49
C VAL A 17 1.99 8.12 2.38
N LEU A 18 2.53 7.37 3.34
CA LEU A 18 2.37 5.91 3.38
C LEU A 18 0.92 5.49 3.58
N LEU A 19 0.16 6.20 4.41
CA LEU A 19 -1.28 5.96 4.58
C LEU A 19 -2.05 6.23 3.28
N VAL A 20 -1.82 7.39 2.65
CA VAL A 20 -2.49 7.76 1.40
C VAL A 20 -2.14 6.77 0.28
N ALA A 21 -0.85 6.42 0.14
CA ALA A 21 -0.40 5.43 -0.83
C ALA A 21 -1.02 4.05 -0.57
N GLY A 22 -1.12 3.65 0.70
CA GLY A 22 -1.78 2.41 1.12
C GLY A 22 -3.27 2.38 0.74
N VAL A 23 -4.02 3.44 1.05
CA VAL A 23 -5.44 3.56 0.70
C VAL A 23 -5.66 3.57 -0.81
N LEU A 24 -4.84 4.32 -1.57
CA LEU A 24 -4.91 4.36 -3.02
C LEU A 24 -4.62 2.99 -3.66
N ASN A 25 -3.61 2.27 -3.15
CA ASN A 25 -3.32 0.90 -3.60
C ASN A 25 -4.47 -0.05 -3.28
N LEU A 26 -5.13 0.09 -2.13
CA LEU A 26 -6.29 -0.70 -1.76
C LEU A 26 -7.46 -0.46 -2.74
N ALA A 27 -7.74 0.81 -3.03
CA ALA A 27 -8.77 1.22 -3.99
C ALA A 27 -8.45 0.73 -5.41
N PHE A 28 -7.18 0.80 -5.82
CA PHE A 28 -6.70 0.29 -7.10
C PHE A 28 -6.88 -1.23 -7.20
N ALA A 29 -6.46 -1.98 -6.18
CA ALA A 29 -6.63 -3.44 -6.15
C ALA A 29 -8.11 -3.85 -6.23
N TRP A 30 -8.99 -3.14 -5.52
CA TRP A 30 -10.44 -3.36 -5.60
C TRP A 30 -11.04 -3.04 -6.96
N ARG A 31 -10.58 -1.96 -7.60
CA ARG A 31 -11.03 -1.58 -8.94
C ARG A 31 -10.53 -2.58 -9.99
N LEU A 32 -9.28 -3.01 -9.89
CA LEU A 32 -8.67 -4.01 -10.77
C LEU A 32 -9.36 -5.36 -10.62
N LYS A 33 -9.66 -5.80 -9.39
CA LYS A 33 -10.43 -7.03 -9.13
C LYS A 33 -11.82 -6.98 -9.77
N ARG A 34 -12.51 -5.82 -9.68
CA ARG A 34 -13.80 -5.62 -10.34
C ARG A 34 -13.70 -5.62 -11.87
N LEU A 35 -12.66 -5.03 -12.44
CA LEU A 35 -12.41 -5.04 -13.89
C LEU A 35 -12.10 -6.45 -14.40
N LEU A 36 -11.24 -7.19 -13.71
CA LEU A 36 -10.90 -8.58 -14.04
C LEU A 36 -12.13 -9.50 -13.95
N ALA A 37 -13.03 -9.27 -12.99
CA ALA A 37 -14.29 -10.01 -12.89
C ALA A 37 -15.25 -9.72 -14.06
N ARG A 38 -15.19 -8.52 -14.66
CA ARG A 38 -16.00 -8.14 -15.83
C ARG A 38 -15.40 -8.59 -17.15
N HIS A 39 -14.08 -8.80 -17.21
CA HIS A 39 -13.35 -9.21 -18.40
C HIS A 39 -12.47 -10.43 -18.10
N PRO A 40 -13.06 -11.63 -17.89
CA PRO A 40 -12.32 -12.84 -17.56
C PRO A 40 -11.34 -13.26 -18.67
N ASP A 41 -11.62 -12.89 -19.92
CA ASP A 41 -10.78 -13.19 -21.09
C ASP A 41 -9.47 -12.40 -21.11
N ALA A 42 -9.44 -11.21 -20.49
CA ALA A 42 -8.23 -10.39 -20.34
C ALA A 42 -7.41 -10.76 -19.08
N ALA A 43 -7.97 -11.60 -18.21
CA ALA A 43 -7.36 -12.00 -16.94
C ALA A 43 -6.31 -13.11 -17.15
N THR A 44 -5.17 -12.77 -17.75
CA THR A 44 -4.01 -13.66 -17.83
C THR A 44 -3.50 -14.03 -16.44
N GLY A 45 -2.81 -15.17 -16.30
CA GLY A 45 -2.39 -15.71 -14.99
C GLY A 45 -1.59 -14.71 -14.14
N VAL A 46 -0.75 -13.89 -14.77
CA VAL A 46 0.02 -12.82 -14.10
C VAL A 46 -0.90 -11.67 -13.67
N LEU A 47 -1.85 -11.25 -14.51
CA LEU A 47 -2.80 -10.16 -14.19
C LEU A 47 -3.71 -10.50 -13.01
N ARG A 48 -4.02 -11.78 -12.80
CA ARG A 48 -4.78 -12.26 -11.63
C ARG A 48 -4.01 -12.12 -10.31
N ALA A 49 -2.68 -12.19 -10.36
CA ALA A 49 -1.82 -12.03 -9.19
C ALA A 49 -1.58 -10.56 -8.82
N VAL A 50 -1.66 -9.63 -9.78
CA VAL A 50 -1.47 -8.19 -9.56
C VAL A 50 -2.33 -7.63 -8.41
N PRO A 51 -3.66 -7.82 -8.36
CA PRO A 51 -4.47 -7.26 -7.26
C PRO A 51 -4.11 -7.85 -5.89
N ALA A 52 -3.64 -9.11 -5.83
CA ALA A 52 -3.18 -9.72 -4.59
C ALA A 52 -1.85 -9.10 -4.12
N LEU A 53 -0.90 -8.92 -5.03
CA LEU A 53 0.36 -8.22 -4.76
C LEU A 53 0.13 -6.77 -4.32
N THR A 54 -0.76 -6.05 -5.01
CA THR A 54 -1.13 -4.68 -4.64
C THR A 54 -1.78 -4.61 -3.25
N LEU A 55 -2.62 -5.58 -2.88
CA LEU A 55 -3.19 -5.67 -1.52
C LEU A 55 -2.11 -5.86 -0.45
N ILE A 56 -1.11 -6.72 -0.72
CA ILE A 56 0.02 -6.93 0.20
C ILE A 56 0.82 -5.63 0.36
N CYS A 57 1.18 -4.97 -0.74
CA CYS A 57 1.89 -3.71 -0.70
C CYS A 57 1.08 -2.61 0.03
N ALA A 58 -0.23 -2.55 -0.19
CA ALA A 58 -1.12 -1.64 0.52
C ALA A 58 -1.11 -1.90 2.03
N GLY A 59 -1.22 -3.18 2.43
CA GLY A 59 -1.18 -3.60 3.83
C GLY A 59 0.13 -3.23 4.51
N VAL A 60 1.27 -3.45 3.85
CA VAL A 60 2.60 -3.06 4.37
C VAL A 60 2.70 -1.54 4.50
N ALA A 61 2.30 -0.78 3.48
CA ALA A 61 2.34 0.68 3.52
C ALA A 61 1.48 1.25 4.68
N LEU A 62 0.27 0.70 4.88
CA LEU A 62 -0.59 1.07 6.00
C LEU A 62 0.02 0.69 7.34
N ALA A 63 0.54 -0.54 7.49
CA ALA A 63 1.15 -1.01 8.72
C ALA A 63 2.37 -0.17 9.12
N VAL A 64 3.23 0.17 8.16
CA VAL A 64 4.40 1.04 8.39
C VAL A 64 3.95 2.47 8.69
N GLY A 65 2.98 3.01 7.95
CA GLY A 65 2.43 4.37 8.19
C GLY A 65 1.82 4.51 9.59
N VAL A 66 1.00 3.54 10.01
CA VAL A 66 0.42 3.50 11.36
C VAL A 66 1.51 3.29 12.42
N GLY A 67 2.45 2.37 12.19
CA GLY A 67 3.56 2.13 13.12
C GLY A 67 4.41 3.38 13.35
N LEU A 68 4.68 4.14 12.28
CA LEU A 68 5.39 5.42 12.38
C LEU A 68 4.59 6.50 13.11
N LEU A 69 3.26 6.51 13.00
CA LEU A 69 2.41 7.42 13.79
C LEU A 69 2.38 7.04 15.28
N LEU A 70 2.36 5.75 15.60
CA LEU A 70 2.32 5.24 16.98
C LEU A 70 3.66 5.41 17.71
N LEU A 71 4.77 5.41 16.97
CA LEU A 71 6.14 5.60 17.50
C LEU A 71 6.55 7.08 17.62
N ARG A 72 5.70 8.01 17.18
CA ARG A 72 5.93 9.45 17.20
C ARG A 72 5.28 10.08 18.43
#